data_AF-A0A9D8EJB2-F1
#
_entry.id   AF-A0A9D8EJB2-F1
#
_cell.length_a   1.000
_cell.length_b   1.000
_cell.length_c   1.000
_cell.angle_alpha   90.00
_cell.angle_beta   90.00
_cell.angle_gamma   90.00
#
_symmetry.space_group_name_H-M   'P 1'
#
loop_
_entity.id
_entity.type
_entity.pdbx_description
1 polymer ?
#
loop_
_entity_poly.entity_id
_entity_poly.type
_entity_poly.pdbx_seq_one_letter_code
_entity_poly.pdbx_strand_id
1 'polypeptide(L)'
;MRVLITGGYNYSCYAVAEKFAKEHHEVAVLVVLGAFMNILILIIILVLLYFEDRSGALFIVASFLISNVIFTYLTLNYSESVYSMGYFAASFFALIIAVIQLVFLKNINYHTFCGQPIIYKERKGLIGKMLVFLIPSKER
;
A
#
# COMPACT_ATOMS: atom_id res chain seq x y z
N MET A 1 11.67 58.19 -16.79
CA MET A 1 11.29 58.06 -15.37
C MET A 1 10.26 56.93 -15.22
N ARG A 2 10.68 55.66 -15.39
CA ARG A 2 9.78 54.48 -15.39
C ARG A 2 10.48 53.23 -14.84
N VAL A 3 11.41 53.41 -13.89
CA VAL A 3 12.30 52.34 -13.39
C VAL A 3 12.18 52.13 -11.87
N LEU A 4 11.49 53.01 -11.13
CA LEU A 4 11.48 52.95 -9.65
C LEU A 4 10.22 52.34 -9.03
N ILE A 5 9.14 52.09 -9.80
CA ILE A 5 7.92 51.46 -9.24
C ILE A 5 7.98 49.92 -9.33
N THR A 6 8.85 49.36 -10.17
CA THR A 6 9.02 47.90 -10.34
C THR A 6 9.96 47.25 -9.33
N GLY A 7 10.68 48.00 -8.49
CA GLY A 7 11.46 47.40 -7.41
C GLY A 7 10.53 46.67 -6.44
N GLY A 8 9.54 47.40 -5.90
CA GLY A 8 8.56 46.99 -4.89
C GLY A 8 7.95 45.60 -5.08
N TYR A 9 7.49 45.38 -6.30
CA TYR A 9 6.72 44.19 -6.67
C TYR A 9 7.62 43.05 -7.14
N ASN A 10 8.84 43.32 -7.60
CA ASN A 10 9.77 42.28 -8.02
C ASN A 10 10.19 41.41 -6.83
N TYR A 11 10.66 41.99 -5.72
CA TYR A 11 11.06 41.18 -4.56
C TYR A 11 9.90 40.41 -3.92
N SER A 12 8.67 40.94 -3.97
CA SER A 12 7.48 40.22 -3.52
C SER A 12 7.11 39.06 -4.46
N CYS A 13 7.13 39.27 -5.78
CA CYS A 13 6.91 38.21 -6.77
C CYS A 13 7.99 37.13 -6.75
N TYR A 14 9.27 37.49 -6.61
CA TYR A 14 10.36 36.51 -6.51
C TYR A 14 10.25 35.67 -5.23
N ALA A 15 9.93 36.28 -4.09
CA ALA A 15 9.73 35.54 -2.83
C ALA A 15 8.50 34.60 -2.90
N VAL A 16 7.43 35.02 -3.58
CA VAL A 16 6.25 34.17 -3.81
C VAL A 16 6.57 33.01 -4.77
N ALA A 17 7.32 33.27 -5.85
CA ALA A 17 7.74 32.24 -6.80
C ALA A 17 8.69 31.22 -6.15
N GLU A 18 9.61 31.67 -5.30
CA GLU A 18 10.52 30.80 -4.55
C GLU A 18 9.75 29.94 -3.54
N LYS A 19 8.78 30.51 -2.82
CA LYS A 19 7.92 29.77 -1.89
C LYS A 19 7.08 28.71 -2.61
N PHE A 20 6.50 29.07 -3.76
CA PHE A 20 5.71 28.15 -4.60
C PHE A 20 6.56 27.00 -5.16
N ALA A 21 7.76 27.30 -5.68
CA ALA A 21 8.67 26.28 -6.18
C ALA A 21 9.12 25.29 -5.09
N LYS A 22 9.36 25.81 -3.87
CA LYS A 22 9.75 25.00 -2.73
C LYS A 22 8.62 24.08 -2.26
N GLU A 23 7.39 24.59 -2.21
CA GLU A 23 6.21 23.82 -1.79
C GLU A 23 5.92 22.66 -2.75
N HIS A 24 5.96 22.88 -4.07
CA HIS A 24 5.77 21.80 -5.04
C HIS A 24 6.86 20.73 -4.99
N HIS A 25 8.11 21.13 -4.72
CA HIS A 25 9.21 20.18 -4.59
C HIS A 25 9.01 19.27 -3.36
N GLU A 26 8.60 19.82 -2.22
CA GLU A 26 8.39 19.05 -0.99
C GLU A 26 7.26 18.02 -1.15
N VAL A 27 6.14 18.42 -1.78
CA VAL A 27 5.01 17.52 -2.07
C VAL A 27 5.44 16.39 -3.01
N ALA A 28 6.24 16.68 -4.04
CA ALA A 28 6.73 15.67 -4.98
C ALA A 28 7.66 14.64 -4.29
N VAL A 29 8.58 15.10 -3.43
CA VAL A 29 9.50 14.21 -2.72
C VAL A 29 8.76 13.21 -1.83
N LEU A 30 7.72 13.65 -1.12
CA LEU A 30 6.91 12.78 -0.27
C LEU A 30 6.16 11.71 -1.08
N VAL A 31 5.61 12.07 -2.24
CA VAL A 31 4.95 11.11 -3.14
C VAL A 31 5.95 10.07 -3.64
N VAL A 32 7.13 10.51 -4.10
CA VAL A 32 8.18 9.61 -4.61
C VAL A 32 8.64 8.66 -3.50
N LEU A 33 8.83 9.17 -2.29
CA LEU A 33 9.23 8.34 -1.15
C LEU A 33 8.14 7.32 -0.78
N GLY A 34 6.86 7.72 -0.78
CA GLY A 34 5.74 6.81 -0.59
C GLY A 34 5.67 5.74 -1.68
N ALA A 35 5.89 6.10 -2.94
CA ALA A 35 5.92 5.18 -4.06
C ALA A 35 7.05 4.15 -3.94
N PHE A 36 8.24 4.57 -3.50
CA PHE A 36 9.35 3.66 -3.22
C PHE A 36 8.97 2.61 -2.16
N MET A 37 8.34 3.01 -1.06
CA MET A 37 7.89 2.06 -0.03
C MET A 37 6.81 1.11 -0.56
N ASN A 38 5.89 1.61 -1.40
CA ASN A 38 4.88 0.77 -2.04
C ASN A 38 5.50 -0.28 -2.99
N ILE A 39 6.56 0.07 -3.72
CA ILE A 39 7.31 -0.90 -4.53
C ILE A 39 7.92 -2.00 -3.65
N LEU A 40 8.48 -1.65 -2.48
CA LEU A 40 8.99 -2.66 -1.52
C LEU A 40 7.86 -3.58 -1.02
N ILE A 41 6.69 -3.03 -0.71
CA ILE A 41 5.50 -3.82 -0.32
C ILE A 41 5.11 -4.78 -1.45
N LEU A 42 5.08 -4.31 -2.70
CA LEU A 42 4.76 -5.15 -3.87
C LEU A 42 5.76 -6.31 -4.03
N ILE A 43 7.05 -6.05 -3.82
CA ILE A 43 8.07 -7.11 -3.84
C ILE A 43 7.79 -8.13 -2.73
N ILE A 44 7.46 -7.69 -1.51
CA ILE A 44 7.13 -8.59 -0.39
C ILE A 44 5.88 -9.41 -0.73
N ILE A 45 4.81 -8.79 -1.23
CA ILE A 45 3.58 -9.49 -1.66
C ILE A 45 3.90 -10.54 -2.72
N LEU A 46 4.75 -10.23 -3.70
CA LEU A 46 5.16 -11.16 -4.73
C LEU A 46 5.89 -12.37 -4.13
N VAL A 47 6.78 -12.14 -3.15
CA VAL A 47 7.46 -13.22 -2.42
C VAL A 47 6.46 -14.06 -1.62
N LEU A 48 5.50 -13.45 -0.92
CA LEU A 48 4.46 -14.19 -0.19
C LEU A 48 3.63 -15.07 -1.13
N LEU A 49 3.24 -14.51 -2.29
CA LEU A 49 2.47 -15.23 -3.29
C LEU A 49 3.29 -16.37 -3.92
N TYR A 50 4.61 -16.19 -4.08
CA TYR A 50 5.53 -17.23 -4.55
C TYR A 50 5.55 -18.44 -3.61
N PHE A 51 5.47 -18.21 -2.29
CA PHE A 51 5.36 -19.27 -1.29
C PHE A 51 3.92 -19.77 -1.06
N GLU A 52 2.98 -19.40 -1.93
CA GLU A 52 1.54 -19.70 -1.83
C GLU A 52 0.84 -19.19 -0.55
N ASP A 53 1.42 -18.26 0.21
CA ASP A 53 0.75 -17.60 1.34
C ASP A 53 -0.19 -16.48 0.87
N ARG A 54 -1.33 -16.90 0.32
CA ARG A 54 -2.38 -15.99 -0.20
C ARG A 54 -3.06 -15.20 0.92
N SER A 55 -3.16 -15.77 2.12
CA SER A 55 -3.76 -15.12 3.29
C SER A 55 -2.95 -13.93 3.77
N GLY A 56 -1.63 -14.10 3.92
CA GLY A 56 -0.73 -13.02 4.32
C GLY A 56 -0.68 -11.89 3.30
N ALA A 57 -0.62 -12.23 2.01
CA ALA A 57 -0.66 -11.26 0.92
C ALA A 57 -1.96 -10.41 0.95
N LEU A 58 -3.11 -11.05 1.14
CA LEU A 58 -4.40 -10.36 1.21
C LEU A 58 -4.49 -9.44 2.43
N PHE A 59 -3.95 -9.86 3.58
CA PHE A 59 -3.91 -9.04 4.79
C PHE A 59 -3.09 -7.76 4.60
N ILE A 60 -1.92 -7.86 3.96
CA ILE A 60 -1.08 -6.68 3.67
C ILE A 60 -1.82 -5.69 2.77
N VAL A 61 -2.39 -6.16 1.66
CA VAL A 61 -3.12 -5.29 0.71
C VAL A 61 -4.34 -4.64 1.37
N ALA A 62 -5.11 -5.41 2.15
CA ALA A 62 -6.26 -4.88 2.87
C ALA A 62 -5.84 -3.82 3.90
N SER A 63 -4.76 -4.06 4.66
CA SER A 63 -4.23 -3.10 5.62
C SER A 63 -3.78 -1.80 4.96
N PHE A 64 -3.07 -1.90 3.82
CA PHE A 64 -2.64 -0.74 3.04
C PHE A 64 -3.84 0.07 2.54
N LEU A 65 -4.85 -0.60 1.97
CA LEU A 65 -6.05 0.07 1.47
C LEU A 65 -6.80 0.80 2.58
N ILE A 66 -7.02 0.14 3.72
CA ILE A 66 -7.73 0.72 4.87
C ILE A 66 -6.95 1.92 5.43
N SER A 67 -5.65 1.75 5.70
CA SER A 67 -4.81 2.85 6.20
C SER A 67 -4.75 4.02 5.21
N ASN A 68 -4.64 3.76 3.92
CA ASN A 68 -4.60 4.81 2.90
C ASN A 68 -5.91 5.61 2.85
N VAL A 69 -7.07 4.94 2.94
CA VAL A 69 -8.37 5.61 2.99
C VAL A 69 -8.50 6.46 4.25
N ILE A 70 -8.14 5.91 5.42
CA ILE A 70 -8.21 6.63 6.70
C ILE A 70 -7.30 7.86 6.67
N PHE A 71 -6.04 7.71 6.27
CA PHE A 71 -5.11 8.83 6.22
C PHE A 71 -5.52 9.87 5.18
N THR A 72 -6.00 9.46 4.00
CA THR A 72 -6.50 10.41 2.99
C THR A 72 -7.69 11.21 3.51
N TYR A 73 -8.64 10.54 4.19
CA TYR A 73 -9.80 11.21 4.79
C TYR A 73 -9.38 12.21 5.89
N LEU A 74 -8.41 11.85 6.73
CA LEU A 74 -7.88 12.75 7.77
C LEU A 74 -7.17 13.96 7.15
N THR A 75 -6.34 13.73 6.13
CA THR A 75 -5.55 14.78 5.47
C THR A 75 -6.42 15.78 4.71
N LEU A 76 -7.52 15.33 4.10
CA LEU A 76 -8.48 16.20 3.40
C LEU A 76 -9.05 17.33 4.28
N ASN A 77 -9.11 17.12 5.60
CA ASN A 77 -9.69 18.09 6.52
C ASN A 77 -8.69 19.18 7.00
N TYR A 78 -7.39 19.04 6.73
CA TYR A 78 -6.36 19.91 7.33
C TYR A 78 -5.84 21.03 6.41
N SER A 79 -5.29 20.73 5.23
CA SER A 79 -4.77 21.74 4.28
C SER A 79 -4.29 21.11 2.96
N GLU A 80 -4.14 21.90 1.88
CA GLU A 80 -3.57 21.44 0.59
C GLU A 80 -2.10 21.02 0.69
N SER A 81 -1.32 21.59 1.61
CA SER A 81 0.12 21.30 1.74
C SER A 81 0.41 19.89 2.28
N VAL A 82 -0.54 19.26 2.98
CA VAL A 82 -0.36 17.93 3.59
C VAL A 82 -0.90 16.79 2.76
N TYR A 83 -1.41 17.05 1.54
CA TYR A 83 -2.12 16.05 0.73
C TYR A 83 -1.35 14.73 0.54
N SER A 84 -0.05 14.82 0.28
CA SER A 84 0.82 13.66 0.02
C SER A 84 1.34 12.98 1.29
N MET A 85 1.21 13.63 2.45
CA MET A 85 1.66 13.11 3.74
C MET A 85 0.87 11.85 4.12
N GLY A 86 -0.44 11.82 3.80
CA GLY A 86 -1.31 10.69 4.09
C GLY A 86 -0.88 9.42 3.35
N TYR A 87 -0.55 9.54 2.06
CA TYR A 87 -0.06 8.41 1.25
C TYR A 87 1.28 7.88 1.75
N PHE A 88 2.21 8.77 2.10
CA PHE A 88 3.50 8.38 2.67
C PHE A 88 3.33 7.64 4.00
N ALA A 89 2.52 8.15 4.92
CA ALA A 89 2.26 7.53 6.21
C ALA A 89 1.58 6.16 6.07
N ALA A 90 0.59 6.04 5.17
CA ALA A 90 -0.09 4.79 4.89
C ALA A 90 0.87 3.72 4.33
N SER A 91 1.72 4.11 3.37
CA SER A 91 2.73 3.22 2.77
C SER A 91 3.77 2.78 3.79
N PHE A 92 4.21 3.67 4.68
CA PHE A 92 5.14 3.33 5.75
C PHE A 92 4.53 2.33 6.75
N PHE A 93 3.29 2.56 7.17
CA PHE A 93 2.58 1.66 8.08
C PHE A 93 2.38 0.26 7.47
N ALA A 94 1.97 0.20 6.21
CA ALA A 94 1.80 -1.06 5.49
C ALA A 94 3.13 -1.81 5.30
N LEU A 95 4.25 -1.09 5.13
CA LEU A 95 5.57 -1.70 5.02
C LEU A 95 5.98 -2.39 6.32
N ILE A 96 5.70 -1.79 7.48
CA ILE A 96 5.94 -2.43 8.78
C ILE A 96 5.18 -3.75 8.88
N ILE A 97 3.89 -3.74 8.51
CA ILE A 97 3.05 -4.96 8.50
C ILE A 97 3.62 -6.00 7.55
N ALA A 98 4.06 -5.60 6.35
CA ALA A 98 4.63 -6.50 5.36
C ALA A 98 5.92 -7.17 5.87
N VAL A 99 6.80 -6.42 6.54
CA VAL A 99 8.03 -6.95 7.16
C VAL A 99 7.70 -7.93 8.29
N ILE A 100 6.72 -7.62 9.13
CA ILE A 100 6.25 -8.51 10.20
C ILE A 100 5.75 -9.84 9.59
N GLN A 101 4.94 -9.78 8.54
CA GLN A 101 4.42 -10.96 7.87
C GLN A 101 5.52 -11.84 7.27
N LEU A 102 6.60 -11.22 6.75
CA LEU A 102 7.76 -11.94 6.23
C LEU A 102 8.49 -12.76 7.32
N VAL A 103 8.57 -12.24 8.55
CA VAL A 103 9.14 -12.99 9.69
C VAL A 103 8.28 -14.21 10.03
N PHE A 104 6.95 -14.08 9.97
CA PHE A 104 6.04 -15.20 10.16
C PHE A 104 6.18 -16.27 9.07
N LEU A 105 6.45 -15.86 7.82
CA LEU A 105 6.69 -16.76 6.69
C LEU A 105 7.88 -17.73 6.93
N LYS A 106 8.87 -17.34 7.73
CA LYS A 106 10.04 -18.18 8.04
C LYS A 106 9.65 -19.54 8.64
N ASN A 107 8.49 -19.62 9.29
CA ASN A 107 7.98 -20.86 9.87
C ASN A 107 7.24 -21.76 8.87
N ILE A 108 6.87 -21.28 7.68
CA ILE A 108 6.09 -22.03 6.68
C ILE A 108 6.92 -23.14 6.01
N ASN A 109 8.23 -22.95 5.84
CA ASN A 109 9.12 -23.97 5.28
C ASN A 109 9.03 -25.31 6.04
N TYR A 110 8.78 -25.28 7.35
CA TYR A 110 8.61 -26.50 8.13
C TYR A 110 7.34 -27.28 7.74
N HIS A 111 6.26 -26.58 7.37
CA HIS A 111 5.00 -27.21 7.00
C HIS A 111 4.91 -27.63 5.53
N THR A 112 5.53 -26.88 4.61
CA THR A 112 5.48 -27.25 3.17
C THR A 112 6.32 -28.47 2.85
N PHE A 113 7.48 -28.65 3.49
CA PHE A 113 8.36 -29.80 3.23
C PHE A 113 8.02 -31.05 4.07
N CYS A 114 7.59 -30.89 5.32
CA CYS A 114 7.23 -32.03 6.18
C CYS A 114 5.74 -32.40 6.13
N GLY A 115 4.90 -31.60 5.47
CA GLY A 115 3.45 -31.75 5.48
C GLY A 115 2.84 -32.37 4.22
N GLN A 116 3.63 -32.80 3.23
CA GLN A 116 3.10 -33.46 2.03
C GLN A 116 2.33 -34.73 2.42
N PRO A 117 0.99 -34.72 2.42
CA PRO A 117 0.23 -35.91 2.77
C PRO A 117 0.18 -36.77 1.50
N ILE A 118 0.61 -38.02 1.62
CA ILE A 118 0.53 -39.04 0.56
C ILE A 118 -0.94 -39.32 0.15
N ILE A 119 -1.91 -38.80 0.92
CA ILE A 119 -3.35 -38.94 0.69
C ILE A 119 -3.98 -37.55 0.53
N TYR A 120 -4.39 -37.23 -0.70
CA TYR A 120 -5.15 -36.01 -1.02
C TYR A 120 -6.54 -36.07 -0.38
N LYS A 121 -6.79 -35.24 0.63
CA LYS A 121 -8.14 -35.01 1.17
C LYS A 121 -8.64 -33.67 0.66
N GLU A 122 -9.60 -33.69 -0.25
CA GLU A 122 -10.16 -32.45 -0.79
C GLU A 122 -10.75 -31.57 0.32
N ARG A 123 -10.13 -30.40 0.52
CA ARG A 123 -10.65 -29.36 1.41
C ARG A 123 -11.78 -28.64 0.67
N LYS A 124 -13.02 -29.06 0.90
CA LYS A 124 -14.21 -28.35 0.43
C LYS A 124 -14.28 -26.97 1.10
N GLY A 125 -13.86 -25.92 0.40
CA GLY A 125 -14.05 -24.52 0.84
C GLY A 125 -15.53 -24.11 0.84
N LEU A 126 -15.83 -22.90 1.33
CA LEU A 126 -17.19 -22.35 1.35
C LEU A 126 -17.84 -22.34 -0.05
N ILE A 127 -17.06 -22.04 -1.08
CA ILE A 127 -17.50 -22.10 -2.48
C ILE A 127 -17.79 -23.55 -2.90
N GLY A 128 -16.98 -24.52 -2.46
CA GLY A 128 -17.24 -25.94 -2.72
C GLY A 128 -18.56 -26.43 -2.11
N LYS A 129 -18.95 -25.90 -0.94
CA LYS A 129 -20.28 -26.14 -0.35
C LYS A 129 -21.41 -25.55 -1.19
N MET A 130 -21.24 -24.34 -1.70
CA MET A 130 -22.22 -23.70 -2.60
C MET A 130 -22.33 -24.43 -3.94
N LEU A 131 -21.20 -24.90 -4.49
CA LEU A 131 -21.14 -25.61 -5.77
C LEU A 131 -21.77 -27.00 -5.69
N VAL A 132 -21.54 -27.73 -4.58
CA VAL A 132 -22.23 -29.01 -4.28
C VAL A 132 -23.72 -28.81 -4.02
N PHE A 133 -24.13 -27.64 -3.52
CA PHE A 133 -25.55 -27.32 -3.35
C PHE A 133 -26.23 -26.96 -4.67
N LEU A 134 -25.52 -26.28 -5.58
CA LEU A 134 -26.04 -25.84 -6.88
C LEU A 134 -26.04 -26.95 -7.95
N ILE A 135 -25.17 -27.95 -7.79
CA ILE A 135 -25.22 -29.19 -8.56
C ILE A 135 -25.99 -30.22 -7.72
N PRO A 136 -27.32 -30.38 -7.91
CA PRO A 136 -27.98 -31.56 -7.38
C PRO A 136 -27.36 -32.77 -8.06
N SER A 137 -26.73 -33.63 -7.27
CA SER A 137 -26.12 -34.88 -7.72
C SER A 137 -27.17 -35.77 -8.36
N LYS A 138 -27.32 -35.67 -9.68
CA LYS A 138 -27.95 -36.67 -10.51
C LYS A 138 -26.84 -37.37 -11.30
N GLU A 139 -26.53 -38.59 -10.82
CA GLU A 139 -25.60 -39.59 -11.38
C GLU A 139 -24.11 -39.23 -11.24
N ARG A 140 -23.22 -40.05 -10.65
CA ARG A 140 -23.16 -41.50 -10.43
C ARG A 140 -22.25 -41.79 -9.23
#